data_AF-A0AA44KX34-F1
#
_entry.id   AF-A0AA44KX34-F1
#
_cell.length_a   1.000
_cell.length_b   1.000
_cell.length_c   1.000
_cell.angle_alpha   90.00
_cell.angle_beta   90.00
_cell.angle_gamma   90.00
#
_symmetry.space_group_name_H-M   'P 1'
#
loop_
_entity.id
_entity.type
_entity.pdbx_description
1 polymer ?
#
loop_
_entity_poly.entity_id
_entity_poly.type
_entity_poly.pdbx_seq_one_letter_code
_entity_poly.pdbx_strand_id
1 'polypeptide(L)' 'MSPAFWKNSQINRSGGKWYSLEQEWAKALADGKTVKVKIEPKYAGDNIRPISFDVEYEINGIEKFMRMNNQNGG' A
#
# COMPACT_ATOMS: atom_id res chain seq x y z
N MET A 1 12.55 -7.21 8.66
CA MET A 1 12.56 -8.17 7.53
C MET A 1 11.47 -7.69 6.56
N SER A 2 11.85 -6.94 5.53
CA SER A 2 10.90 -6.30 4.60
C SER A 2 10.61 -7.25 3.44
N PRO A 3 9.35 -7.66 3.18
CA PRO A 3 9.02 -8.46 2.03
C PRO A 3 9.22 -7.62 0.76
N ALA A 4 10.01 -8.14 -0.17
CA ALA A 4 10.35 -7.50 -1.42
C ALA A 4 9.11 -7.38 -2.34
N PHE A 5 8.45 -6.21 -2.34
CA PHE A 5 7.44 -5.85 -3.34
C PHE A 5 7.84 -4.64 -4.22
N TRP A 6 9.06 -4.12 -4.10
CA TRP A 6 9.33 -2.71 -4.43
C TRP A 6 9.97 -2.38 -5.80
N LYS A 7 10.12 -3.31 -6.75
CA LYS A 7 10.50 -2.92 -8.14
C LYS A 7 9.33 -2.94 -9.12
N ASN A 8 8.29 -2.15 -8.84
CA ASN A 8 7.43 -1.61 -9.89
C ASN A 8 7.40 -0.08 -9.76
N SER A 9 8.30 0.59 -10.50
CA SER A 9 8.52 2.04 -10.45
C SER A 9 7.32 2.91 -10.88
N GLN A 10 6.17 2.30 -11.19
CA GLN A 10 4.94 3.00 -11.57
C GLN A 10 4.01 3.30 -10.38
N ILE A 11 4.19 2.61 -9.24
CA ILE A 11 3.38 2.85 -8.03
C ILE A 11 3.97 3.98 -7.16
N ASN A 12 5.23 4.36 -7.42
CA ASN A 12 6.03 5.25 -6.58
C ASN A 12 6.37 6.57 -7.29
N ARG A 13 5.37 7.42 -7.58
CA ARG A 13 5.61 8.86 -7.77
C ARG A 13 5.51 9.55 -6.42
N SER A 14 6.50 10.39 -6.12
CA SER A 14 6.45 11.36 -5.01
C SER A 14 5.13 12.15 -5.06
N GLY A 15 4.27 11.96 -4.05
CA GLY A 15 2.94 12.59 -3.97
C GLY A 15 1.73 11.69 -4.27
N GLY A 16 1.93 10.40 -4.57
CA GLY A 16 0.84 9.43 -4.74
C GLY A 16 0.27 8.88 -3.43
N LYS A 17 -0.92 8.26 -3.47
CA LYS A 17 -1.60 7.67 -2.29
C LYS A 17 -0.70 6.71 -1.49
N TRP A 18 0.16 5.96 -2.18
CA TRP A 18 1.16 5.08 -1.55
C TRP A 18 2.15 5.85 -0.68
N TYR A 19 2.69 6.95 -1.18
CA TYR A 19 3.63 7.77 -0.43
C TYR A 19 2.98 8.36 0.83
N SER A 20 1.72 8.80 0.75
CA SER A 20 0.98 9.29 1.91
C SER A 20 0.78 8.21 2.98
N LEU A 21 0.48 6.97 2.57
CA LEU A 21 0.36 5.84 3.50
C LEU A 21 1.70 5.49 4.15
N GLU A 22 2.78 5.43 3.37
CA GLU A 22 4.12 5.16 3.89
C GLU A 22 4.53 6.21 4.93
N GLN A 23 4.25 7.49 4.69
CA GLN A 23 4.49 8.56 5.65
C GLN A 23 3.62 8.43 6.91
N GLU A 24 2.33 8.10 6.77
CA GLU A 24 1.42 7.90 7.92
C GLU A 24 1.91 6.76 8.82
N TRP A 25 2.25 5.62 8.21
CA TRP A 25 2.76 4.46 8.93
C TRP A 25 4.11 4.73 9.59
N ALA A 26 5.03 5.39 8.87
CA ALA A 26 6.33 5.77 9.42
C ALA A 26 6.19 6.71 10.63
N LYS A 27 5.29 7.71 10.54
CA LYS A 27 5.01 8.61 11.65
C LYS A 27 4.40 7.87 12.84
N ALA A 28 3.45 6.97 12.60
CA ALA A 28 2.84 6.18 13.67
C ALA A 28 3.87 5.31 14.41
N LEU A 29 4.79 4.67 13.68
CA LEU A 29 5.90 3.92 14.28
C LEU A 29 6.84 4.83 15.09
N ALA A 30 7.15 6.03 14.58
CA ALA A 30 7.97 7.00 15.29
C ALA A 30 7.30 7.52 16.59
N ASP A 31 5.97 7.61 16.60
CA ASP A 31 5.16 7.93 17.80
C ASP A 31 5.08 6.75 18.80
N GLY A 32 5.72 5.61 18.53
CA GLY A 32 5.68 4.41 19.39
C GLY A 32 4.40 3.58 19.25
N LYS A 33 3.58 3.82 18.22
CA LYS A 33 2.35 3.05 17.96
C LYS A 33 2.69 1.75 17.23
N THR A 34 1.81 0.77 17.37
CA THR A 34 1.86 -0.45 16.56
C THR A 34 1.25 -0.18 15.19
N VAL A 35 1.88 -0.73 14.15
CA VAL A 35 1.35 -0.70 12.78
C VAL A 35 1.36 -2.12 12.22
N LYS A 36 0.21 -2.59 11.74
CA LYS A 36 0.08 -3.84 10.98
C LYS A 36 -0.46 -3.49 9.60
N VAL A 37 0.10 -4.11 8.56
CA VAL A 37 -0.30 -3.83 7.17
C VAL A 37 -0.46 -5.14 6.42
N LYS A 38 -1.57 -5.25 5.68
CA LYS A 38 -1.87 -6.33 4.74
C LYS A 38 -2.24 -5.73 3.40
N ILE A 39 -1.53 -6.14 2.36
CA ILE A 39 -1.73 -5.65 0.99
C ILE A 39 -2.03 -6.85 0.10
N GLU A 40 -3.18 -6.84 -0.55
CA GLU A 40 -3.62 -7.87 -1.46
C GLU A 40 -3.74 -7.33 -2.89
N PRO A 41 -2.89 -7.77 -3.83
CA PRO A 41 -3.06 -7.44 -5.24
C PRO A 41 -4.32 -8.11 -5.80
N LYS A 42 -5.08 -7.40 -6.62
CA LYS A 42 -6.25 -7.92 -7.35
C LYS A 42 -5.96 -7.90 -8.84
N TYR A 43 -6.13 -9.05 -9.48
CA TYR A 43 -5.88 -9.26 -10.91
C TYR A 43 -7.21 -9.43 -11.65
N ALA A 44 -7.26 -9.03 -12.92
CA ALA A 44 -8.40 -9.28 -13.79
C ALA A 44 -8.01 -10.32 -14.84
N GLY A 45 -8.70 -11.47 -14.83
CA GLY A 45 -8.37 -12.60 -15.73
C GLY A 45 -6.91 -13.04 -15.57
N ASP A 46 -6.26 -13.30 -16.70
CA ASP A 46 -4.86 -13.73 -16.76
C ASP A 46 -3.87 -12.56 -16.80
N ASN A 47 -4.28 -11.36 -16.40
CA ASN A 47 -3.41 -10.19 -16.44
C ASN A 47 -2.24 -10.36 -15.46
N ILE A 48 -1.02 -10.18 -15.97
CA ILE A 48 0.22 -10.22 -15.19
C ILE A 48 0.32 -9.04 -14.22
N ARG A 49 -0.35 -7.91 -14.54
CA ARG A 49 -0.36 -6.71 -13.68
C ARG A 49 -1.66 -6.66 -12.88
N PRO A 50 -1.58 -6.42 -11.56
CA PRO A 50 -2.78 -6.19 -10.77
C PRO A 50 -3.50 -4.91 -11.24
N ILE A 51 -4.82 -4.97 -11.26
CA ILE A 51 -5.70 -3.84 -11.59
C ILE A 51 -5.97 -2.95 -10.37
N SER A 52 -5.82 -3.50 -9.17
CA SER A 52 -5.95 -2.77 -7.91
C SER A 52 -5.25 -3.51 -6.77
N PHE A 53 -5.17 -2.84 -5.63
CA PHE A 53 -4.65 -3.35 -4.38
C PHE A 53 -5.66 -3.07 -3.28
N ASP A 54 -6.02 -4.09 -2.53
CA ASP A 54 -6.73 -3.93 -1.26
C ASP A 54 -5.70 -3.77 -0.16
N VAL A 55 -5.76 -2.64 0.55
CA VAL A 55 -4.83 -2.30 1.63
C VAL A 55 -5.62 -2.19 2.91
N GLU A 56 -5.33 -3.10 3.82
CA GLU A 56 -5.85 -3.15 5.17
C GLU A 56 -4.69 -2.85 6.12
N TYR A 57 -4.89 -1.91 7.04
CA TYR A 57 -3.87 -1.58 8.01
C TYR A 57 -4.47 -1.17 9.35
N GLU A 58 -3.77 -1.52 10.42
CA GLU A 58 -4.15 -1.22 11.79
C GLU A 58 -3.09 -0.30 12.39
N ILE A 59 -3.52 0.81 12.99
CA ILE A 59 -2.64 1.68 13.79
C ILE A 59 -3.16 1.70 15.23
N ASN A 60 -2.38 1.14 16.16
CA ASN A 60 -2.72 1.09 17.58
C ASN A 60 -4.12 0.49 17.85
N GLY A 61 -4.45 -0.63 17.21
CA GLY A 61 -5.76 -1.28 17.32
C GLY A 61 -6.88 -0.67 16.47
N ILE A 62 -6.61 0.42 15.73
CA ILE A 62 -7.61 1.05 14.84
C ILE A 62 -7.38 0.57 13.41
N GLU A 63 -8.29 -0.28 12.94
CA GLU A 63 -8.29 -0.84 11.59
C GLU A 63 -8.81 0.17 10.55
N LYS A 64 -8.18 0.14 9.37
CA LYS A 64 -8.53 0.95 8.21
C LYS A 64 -8.40 0.10 6.95
N PHE A 65 -9.31 0.33 6.01
CA PHE A 65 -9.34 -0.37 4.72
C PHE A 65 -9.42 0.63 3.57
N MET A 66 -8.68 0.37 2.50
CA MET A 66 -8.81 1.12 1.25
C MET A 66 -8.44 0.28 0.03
N ARG A 67 -9.11 0.58 -1.10
CA ARG A 67 -8.76 0.05 -2.41
C ARG A 67 -7.99 1.09 -3.22
N MET A 68 -6.81 0.71 -3.71
CA MET A 68 -6.00 1.51 -4.63
C MET A 68 -6.04 0.90 -6.01
N ASN A 69 -6.67 1.59 -6.96
CA ASN A 69 -6.65 1.18 -8.36
C ASN A 69 -5.25 1.43 -8.94
N ASN A 70 -4.76 0.47 -9.72
CA ASN A 70 -3.56 0.65 -10.52
C ASN A 70 -3.95 1.62 -11.66
N GLN A 71 -3.53 2.89 -11.57
CA GLN A 71 -3.75 3.83 -12.65
C GLN A 71 -2.88 3.39 -13.83
N ASN A 72 -3.51 2.97 -14.93
CA ASN A 72 -2.84 2.74 -16.20
C ASN A 72 -2.01 4.00 -16.51
N GLY A 73 -0.69 3.91 -16.37
CA GLY A 73 0.19 4.83 -17.07
C GLY A 73 -0.03 4.60 -18.55
N GLY A 74 -0.73 5.53 -19.20
CA GLY A 74 -0.64 5.67 -20.65
C GLY A 74 0.79 5.99 -21.07
#